data_AF-A0A495KR68-F1
#
_entry.id   AF-A0A495KR68-F1
#
_cell.length_a   1.000
_cell.length_b   1.000
_cell.length_c   1.000
_cell.angle_alpha   90.00
_cell.angle_beta   90.00
_cell.angle_gamma   90.00
#
_symmetry.space_group_name_H-M   'P 1'
#
loop_
_entity.id
_entity.type
_entity.pdbx_description
1 polymer ?
#
loop_
_entity_poly.entity_id
_entity_poly.type
_entity_poly.pdbx_seq_one_letter_code
_entity_poly.pdbx_strand_id
1 'polypeptide(L)'
;MSTDEYNRICMLYQVFTKRFDLVQEYTYDRWFKCYNSNFYGVRDQNLETLYRFQELTLRHIYSGNYIQSQHFSDEYLDDLVVKVGENKVCVHSELGLVILHLLFYKLQTGINQFVNLLDIILENSPGLIKTDEEKRVYKMKLYSYDEYLSQFQNIQDYGFIFHLFGRTNSSYMTLNWNNEIEIDVFRIKQALIRLANFNFENLEGIIIE
;
A
#
# COMPACT_ATOMS: atom_id res chain seq x y z
N MET A 1 11.54 0.28 10.52
CA MET A 1 11.81 -0.10 9.12
C MET A 1 12.96 0.76 8.61
N SER A 2 13.92 0.18 7.88
CA SER A 2 15.00 0.98 7.29
C SER A 2 14.54 1.69 6.01
N THR A 3 15.25 2.73 5.57
CA THR A 3 14.93 3.43 4.31
C THR A 3 15.04 2.52 3.09
N ASP A 4 16.05 1.65 3.06
CA ASP A 4 16.26 0.71 1.95
C ASP A 4 15.15 -0.35 1.89
N GLU A 5 14.78 -0.90 3.06
CA GLU A 5 13.65 -1.82 3.19
C GLU A 5 12.36 -1.17 2.69
N TYR A 6 12.05 0.04 3.15
CA TYR A 6 10.87 0.79 2.70
C TYR A 6 10.87 1.02 1.19
N ASN A 7 11.97 1.50 0.63
CA ASN A 7 12.08 1.81 -0.78
C ASN A 7 11.88 0.57 -1.66
N ARG A 8 12.41 -0.59 -1.26
CA ARG A 8 12.21 -1.87 -1.95
C ARG A 8 10.73 -2.26 -1.98
N ILE A 9 10.07 -2.28 -0.82
CA ILE A 9 8.64 -2.64 -0.72
C ILE A 9 7.78 -1.67 -1.52
N CYS A 10 8.06 -0.36 -1.39
CA CYS A 10 7.33 0.69 -2.06
C CYS A 10 7.47 0.59 -3.59
N MET A 11 8.66 0.26 -4.10
CA MET A 11 8.89 0.09 -5.53
C MET A 11 8.04 -1.05 -6.09
N LEU A 12 7.99 -2.21 -5.41
CA LEU A 12 7.14 -3.33 -5.84
C LEU A 12 5.66 -2.95 -5.88
N TYR A 13 5.18 -2.25 -4.85
CA TYR A 13 3.82 -1.72 -4.83
C TYR A 13 3.54 -0.88 -6.07
N GLN A 14 4.42 0.07 -6.38
CA GLN A 14 4.26 0.99 -7.51
C GLN A 14 4.26 0.25 -8.86
N VAL A 15 5.16 -0.72 -9.03
CA VAL A 15 5.25 -1.54 -10.24
C VAL A 15 3.96 -2.34 -10.45
N PHE A 16 3.48 -3.06 -9.44
CA PHE A 16 2.33 -3.96 -9.61
C PHE A 16 0.97 -3.27 -9.65
N THR A 17 0.89 -2.07 -9.06
CA THR A 17 -0.34 -1.25 -9.08
C THR A 17 -0.40 -0.24 -10.22
N LYS A 18 0.59 -0.22 -11.12
CA LYS A 18 0.62 0.61 -12.34
C LYS A 18 0.44 2.09 -12.07
N ARG A 19 0.98 2.56 -10.94
CA ARG A 19 0.72 3.92 -10.46
C ARG A 19 1.48 5.00 -11.23
N PHE A 20 2.46 4.62 -12.07
CA PHE A 20 3.35 5.57 -12.75
C PHE A 20 3.62 5.28 -14.24
N ASP A 21 3.15 4.17 -14.79
CA ASP A 21 3.59 3.75 -16.13
C ASP A 21 2.42 3.50 -17.09
N LEU A 22 2.41 4.26 -18.19
CA LEU A 22 1.35 4.29 -19.19
C LEU A 22 1.62 3.34 -20.36
N VAL A 23 2.84 2.79 -20.47
CA VAL A 23 3.27 1.95 -21.59
C VAL A 23 3.78 0.62 -21.06
N GLN A 24 2.85 -0.24 -20.61
CA GLN A 24 3.20 -1.60 -20.18
C GLN A 24 2.64 -2.64 -21.14
N GLU A 25 3.54 -3.40 -21.76
CA GLU A 25 3.20 -4.62 -22.50
C GLU A 25 3.20 -5.81 -21.52
N TYR A 26 2.05 -6.06 -20.89
CA TYR A 26 1.79 -7.32 -20.20
C TYR A 26 0.57 -7.99 -20.83
N THR A 27 0.52 -9.31 -20.76
CA THR A 27 -0.68 -10.08 -21.11
C THR A 27 -1.32 -10.61 -19.84
N TYR A 28 -2.64 -10.85 -19.89
CA TYR A 28 -3.31 -11.56 -18.81
C TYR A 28 -3.28 -13.06 -19.11
N ASP A 29 -2.93 -13.83 -18.09
CA ASP A 29 -3.08 -15.30 -18.07
C ASP A 29 -3.86 -15.64 -16.81
N ARG A 30 -5.16 -15.89 -16.96
CA ARG A 30 -6.12 -16.04 -15.84
C ARG A 30 -6.03 -14.85 -14.87
N TRP A 31 -5.57 -15.07 -13.63
CA TRP A 31 -5.46 -14.10 -12.54
C TRP A 31 -4.12 -13.34 -12.53
N PHE A 32 -3.24 -13.65 -13.49
CA PHE A 32 -1.87 -13.14 -13.54
C PHE A 32 -1.70 -12.04 -14.57
N LYS A 33 -0.89 -11.04 -14.21
CA LYS A 33 -0.25 -10.13 -15.15
C LYS A 33 1.10 -10.73 -15.52
N CYS A 34 1.28 -11.10 -16.79
CA CYS A 34 2.51 -11.68 -17.30
C CYS A 34 3.30 -10.65 -18.11
N TYR A 35 4.51 -10.36 -17.63
CA TYR A 35 5.43 -9.39 -18.22
C TYR A 35 6.54 -10.10 -18.98
N ASN A 36 7.09 -9.46 -20.00
CA ASN A 36 8.37 -9.87 -20.59
C ASN A 36 9.46 -9.80 -19.52
N SER A 37 10.38 -10.77 -19.46
CA SER A 37 11.45 -10.80 -18.46
C SER A 37 12.41 -9.60 -18.54
N ASN A 38 12.46 -8.89 -19.68
CA ASN A 38 13.26 -7.67 -19.84
C ASN A 38 12.55 -6.39 -19.35
N PHE A 39 11.28 -6.48 -18.95
CA PHE A 39 10.54 -5.34 -18.40
C PHE A 39 11.17 -4.90 -17.08
N TYR A 40 11.44 -3.59 -16.93
CA TYR A 40 12.21 -3.06 -15.81
C TYR A 40 11.60 -3.40 -14.43
N GLY A 41 10.28 -3.53 -14.35
CA GLY A 41 9.57 -3.86 -13.12
C GLY A 41 9.71 -5.30 -12.65
N VAL A 42 10.26 -6.20 -13.49
CA VAL A 42 10.41 -7.63 -13.17
C VAL A 42 11.79 -8.19 -13.52
N ARG A 43 12.80 -7.31 -13.71
CA ARG A 43 14.20 -7.70 -13.98
C ARG A 43 15.12 -7.27 -12.83
N ASP A 44 16.39 -7.67 -12.90
CA ASP A 44 17.44 -7.28 -11.95
C ASP A 44 17.00 -7.50 -10.48
N GLN A 45 17.20 -6.52 -9.59
CA GLN A 45 16.83 -6.60 -8.17
C GLN A 45 15.33 -6.84 -7.93
N ASN A 46 14.46 -6.40 -8.85
CA ASN A 46 13.03 -6.67 -8.75
C ASN A 46 12.73 -8.15 -8.99
N LEU A 47 13.47 -8.79 -9.91
CA LEU A 47 13.37 -10.23 -10.15
C LEU A 47 13.85 -11.04 -8.94
N GLU A 48 14.99 -10.65 -8.36
CA GLU A 48 15.51 -11.27 -7.12
C GLU A 48 14.48 -11.21 -5.99
N THR A 49 13.77 -10.09 -5.87
CA THR A 49 12.72 -9.95 -4.86
C THR A 49 11.49 -10.79 -5.19
N LEU A 50 11.08 -10.84 -6.46
CA LEU A 50 9.97 -11.66 -6.94
C LEU A 50 10.20 -13.16 -6.74
N TYR A 51 11.43 -13.63 -6.89
CA TYR A 51 11.80 -15.02 -6.59
C TYR A 51 11.45 -15.43 -5.17
N ARG A 52 11.49 -14.50 -4.21
CA ARG A 52 11.18 -14.80 -2.81
C ARG A 52 9.70 -15.05 -2.56
N PHE A 53 8.83 -14.65 -3.49
CA PHE A 53 7.39 -14.91 -3.44
C PHE A 53 7.00 -16.18 -4.21
N GLN A 54 7.94 -16.88 -4.86
CA GLN A 54 7.62 -17.98 -5.78
C GLN A 54 7.05 -19.22 -5.09
N GLU A 55 7.23 -19.36 -3.78
CA GLU A 55 6.69 -20.48 -3.00
C GLU A 55 5.40 -20.11 -2.27
N LEU A 56 5.01 -18.83 -2.27
CA LEU A 56 3.79 -18.37 -1.64
C LEU A 56 2.58 -18.54 -2.54
N THR A 57 1.45 -18.77 -1.90
CA THR A 57 0.12 -18.74 -2.51
C THR A 57 -0.75 -17.76 -1.73
N LEU A 58 -1.92 -17.39 -2.26
CA LEU A 58 -2.85 -16.54 -1.52
C LEU A 58 -3.37 -17.21 -0.25
N ARG A 59 -3.42 -18.55 -0.18
CA ARG A 59 -3.77 -19.29 1.05
C ARG A 59 -2.76 -19.05 2.18
N HIS A 60 -1.48 -18.89 1.85
CA HIS A 60 -0.45 -18.58 2.84
C HIS A 60 -0.53 -17.13 3.34
N ILE A 61 -1.07 -16.23 2.50
CA ILE A 61 -1.10 -14.78 2.74
C ILE A 61 -2.39 -14.36 3.43
N TYR A 62 -3.53 -14.93 3.09
CA TYR A 62 -4.81 -14.55 3.66
C TYR A 62 -5.09 -15.30 4.98
N SER A 63 -5.72 -14.61 5.92
CA SER A 63 -6.15 -15.22 7.17
C SER A 63 -7.27 -16.24 6.90
N GLY A 64 -7.32 -17.30 7.72
CA GLY A 64 -8.36 -18.33 7.60
C GLY A 64 -9.78 -17.75 7.68
N ASN A 65 -9.99 -16.76 8.56
CA ASN A 65 -11.27 -16.07 8.70
C ASN A 65 -11.66 -15.33 7.40
N TYR A 66 -10.70 -14.66 6.75
CA TYR A 66 -10.97 -13.97 5.50
C TYR A 66 -11.29 -14.96 4.38
N ILE A 67 -10.50 -16.03 4.24
CA ILE A 67 -10.73 -17.10 3.25
C ILE A 67 -12.14 -17.69 3.41
N GLN A 68 -12.58 -17.98 4.65
CA GLN A 68 -13.91 -18.52 4.92
C GLN A 68 -15.04 -17.53 4.64
N SER A 69 -14.79 -16.22 4.81
CA SER A 69 -15.78 -15.16 4.59
C SER A 69 -16.01 -14.83 3.10
N GLN A 70 -15.12 -15.28 2.22
CA GLN A 70 -15.15 -14.98 0.79
C GLN A 70 -15.43 -16.25 -0.03
N HIS A 71 -15.89 -16.06 -1.27
CA HIS A 71 -16.15 -17.16 -2.20
C HIS A 71 -14.99 -17.36 -3.18
N PHE A 72 -13.77 -17.56 -2.67
CA PHE A 72 -12.64 -17.91 -3.51
C PHE A 72 -12.72 -19.37 -3.96
N SER A 73 -12.27 -19.67 -5.18
CA SER A 73 -12.02 -21.06 -5.58
C SER A 73 -10.69 -21.54 -4.98
N ASP A 74 -10.57 -22.84 -4.72
CA ASP A 74 -9.30 -23.42 -4.25
C ASP A 74 -8.17 -23.17 -5.27
N GLU A 75 -8.45 -23.27 -6.57
CA GLU A 75 -7.49 -22.95 -7.63
C GLU A 75 -6.94 -21.52 -7.52
N TYR A 76 -7.79 -20.53 -7.19
CA TYR A 76 -7.36 -19.15 -6.99
C TYR A 76 -6.48 -18.99 -5.74
N LEU A 77 -6.78 -19.73 -4.67
CA LEU A 77 -6.04 -19.66 -3.41
C LEU A 77 -4.70 -20.40 -3.44
N ASP A 78 -4.63 -21.50 -4.18
CA ASP A 78 -3.49 -22.42 -4.21
C ASP A 78 -2.52 -22.12 -5.36
N ASP A 79 -2.88 -21.23 -6.27
CA ASP A 79 -1.97 -20.74 -7.29
C ASP A 79 -0.82 -19.92 -6.66
N LEU A 80 0.40 -20.16 -7.15
CA LEU A 80 1.59 -19.40 -6.72
C LEU A 80 1.41 -17.91 -7.05
N VAL A 81 1.77 -17.02 -6.13
CA VAL A 81 1.59 -15.57 -6.34
C VAL A 81 2.56 -14.99 -7.38
N VAL A 82 3.69 -15.66 -7.60
CA VAL A 82 4.68 -15.32 -8.63
C VAL A 82 5.11 -16.59 -9.35
N LYS A 83 5.14 -16.53 -10.68
CA LYS A 83 5.65 -17.61 -11.54
C LYS A 83 6.73 -17.03 -12.44
N VAL A 84 7.97 -17.48 -12.25
CA VAL A 84 9.13 -17.05 -13.05
C VAL A 84 9.44 -18.13 -14.09
N GLY A 85 9.42 -17.75 -15.37
CA GLY A 85 9.87 -18.58 -16.49
C GLY A 85 10.98 -17.88 -17.28
N GLU A 86 11.55 -18.57 -18.27
CA GLU A 86 12.72 -18.09 -19.01
C GLU A 86 12.51 -16.71 -19.68
N ASN A 87 11.34 -16.48 -20.28
CA ASN A 87 11.04 -15.25 -21.04
C ASN A 87 9.90 -14.41 -20.46
N LYS A 88 9.28 -14.87 -19.36
CA LYS A 88 8.14 -14.18 -18.77
C LYS A 88 8.12 -14.30 -17.26
N VAL A 89 7.63 -13.26 -16.61
CA VAL A 89 7.38 -13.22 -15.17
C VAL A 89 5.90 -12.91 -14.98
N CYS A 90 5.17 -13.83 -14.35
CA CYS A 90 3.75 -13.69 -14.09
C CYS A 90 3.51 -13.41 -12.61
N VAL A 91 2.83 -12.30 -12.33
CA VAL A 91 2.53 -11.84 -10.96
C VAL A 91 1.03 -11.83 -10.76
N HIS A 92 0.55 -12.43 -9.68
CA HIS A 92 -0.86 -12.44 -9.33
C HIS A 92 -1.36 -11.01 -9.14
N SER A 93 -2.56 -10.69 -9.65
CA SER A 93 -3.17 -9.36 -9.57
C SER A 93 -3.21 -8.76 -8.16
N GLU A 94 -3.37 -9.60 -7.13
CA GLU A 94 -3.51 -9.20 -5.74
C GLU A 94 -2.20 -8.80 -5.07
N LEU A 95 -1.04 -9.18 -5.63
CA LEU A 95 0.25 -8.98 -4.94
C LEU A 95 0.51 -7.49 -4.64
N GLY A 96 0.10 -6.59 -5.52
CA GLY A 96 0.19 -5.15 -5.26
C GLY A 96 -0.66 -4.69 -4.07
N LEU A 97 -1.83 -5.29 -3.86
CA LEU A 97 -2.69 -5.01 -2.71
C LEU A 97 -2.10 -5.60 -1.42
N VAL A 98 -1.55 -6.81 -1.48
CA VAL A 98 -0.85 -7.46 -0.36
C VAL A 98 0.31 -6.59 0.10
N ILE A 99 1.15 -6.12 -0.82
CA ILE A 99 2.30 -5.26 -0.51
C ILE A 99 1.86 -3.93 0.12
N LEU A 100 0.77 -3.33 -0.38
CA LEU A 100 0.21 -2.13 0.23
C LEU A 100 -0.20 -2.36 1.69
N HIS A 101 -0.89 -3.47 1.98
CA HIS A 101 -1.29 -3.79 3.35
C HIS A 101 -0.11 -4.17 4.24
N LEU A 102 0.95 -4.76 3.69
CA LEU A 102 2.20 -4.96 4.42
C LEU A 102 2.86 -3.62 4.82
N LEU A 103 2.86 -2.63 3.93
CA LEU A 103 3.32 -1.27 4.28
C LEU A 103 2.46 -0.66 5.40
N PHE A 104 1.14 -0.82 5.34
CA PHE A 104 0.25 -0.38 6.42
C PHE A 104 0.50 -1.10 7.72
N TYR A 105 0.77 -2.41 7.69
CA TYR A 105 1.12 -3.20 8.87
C TYR A 105 2.42 -2.71 9.51
N LYS A 106 3.49 -2.56 8.71
CA LYS A 106 4.79 -2.06 9.19
C LYS A 106 4.72 -0.63 9.74
N LEU A 107 3.86 0.21 9.18
CA LEU A 107 3.69 1.63 9.57
C LEU A 107 2.52 1.86 10.53
N GLN A 108 1.85 0.80 11.00
CA GLN A 108 0.54 0.89 11.66
C GLN A 108 0.53 1.86 12.85
N THR A 109 1.56 1.80 13.69
CA THR A 109 1.69 2.69 14.86
C THR A 109 1.72 4.16 14.45
N GLY A 110 2.57 4.53 13.49
CA GLY A 110 2.68 5.90 13.00
C GLY A 110 1.41 6.35 12.27
N ILE A 111 0.77 5.47 11.49
CA ILE A 111 -0.50 5.78 10.82
C ILE A 111 -1.61 6.07 11.84
N ASN A 112 -1.70 5.28 12.91
CA ASN A 112 -2.67 5.54 13.99
C ASN A 112 -2.38 6.88 14.69
N GLN A 113 -1.12 7.20 14.98
CA GLN A 113 -0.73 8.49 15.54
C GLN A 113 -1.11 9.66 14.62
N PHE A 114 -0.90 9.51 13.31
CA PHE A 114 -1.27 10.49 12.30
C PHE A 114 -2.78 10.76 12.25
N VAL A 115 -3.58 9.70 12.22
CA VAL A 115 -5.04 9.81 12.25
C VAL A 115 -5.53 10.45 13.55
N ASN A 116 -4.98 10.04 14.70
CA ASN A 116 -5.35 10.62 15.99
C ASN A 116 -5.00 12.12 16.07
N LEU A 117 -3.85 12.53 15.53
CA LEU A 117 -3.46 13.95 15.50
C LEU A 117 -4.43 14.77 14.64
N LEU A 118 -4.88 14.24 13.50
CA LEU A 118 -5.90 14.89 12.68
C LEU A 118 -7.23 15.05 13.45
N ASP A 119 -7.65 14.01 14.16
CA ASP A 119 -8.87 14.04 14.99
C ASP A 119 -8.75 15.11 16.11
N ILE A 120 -7.57 15.20 16.77
CA ILE A 120 -7.26 16.24 17.78
C ILE A 120 -7.29 17.65 17.21
N ILE A 121 -6.73 17.87 16.01
CA ILE A 121 -6.74 19.18 15.34
C ILE A 121 -8.17 19.58 14.98
N LEU A 122 -8.97 18.64 14.48
CA LEU A 122 -10.37 18.87 14.14
C LEU A 122 -11.19 19.31 15.37
N GLU A 123 -10.97 18.69 16.53
CA GLU A 123 -11.65 19.02 17.79
C GLU A 123 -11.21 20.35 18.39
N ASN A 124 -9.90 20.63 18.40
CA ASN A 124 -9.34 21.80 19.08
C ASN A 124 -9.27 23.06 18.22
N SER A 125 -9.39 22.94 16.90
CA SER A 125 -9.28 24.06 15.96
C SER A 125 -10.38 24.01 14.89
N PRO A 126 -11.66 24.13 15.31
CA PRO A 126 -12.78 24.07 14.39
C PRO A 126 -12.66 25.16 13.32
N GLY A 127 -12.69 24.74 12.05
CA GLY A 127 -12.54 25.62 10.88
C GLY A 127 -11.21 25.48 10.15
N LEU A 128 -10.17 24.90 10.77
CA LEU A 128 -8.90 24.59 10.09
C LEU A 128 -8.99 23.30 9.27
N ILE A 129 -9.77 22.34 9.76
CA ILE A 129 -10.13 21.13 9.02
C ILE A 129 -11.62 21.22 8.67
N LYS A 130 -11.91 21.08 7.37
CA LYS A 130 -13.26 20.84 6.86
C LYS A 130 -13.41 19.35 6.61
N THR A 131 -14.63 18.84 6.75
CA THR A 131 -14.95 17.48 6.35
C THR A 131 -15.95 17.48 5.20
N ASP A 132 -15.99 16.41 4.43
CA ASP A 132 -17.15 16.11 3.59
C ASP A 132 -18.39 15.78 4.46
N GLU A 133 -19.54 15.63 3.82
CA GLU A 133 -20.83 15.38 4.48
C GLU A 133 -20.80 14.11 5.34
N GLU A 134 -20.06 13.09 4.90
CA GLU A 134 -19.91 11.79 5.57
C GLU A 134 -18.73 11.73 6.56
N LYS A 135 -17.98 12.83 6.76
CA LYS A 135 -16.77 12.89 7.61
C LYS A 135 -15.68 11.88 7.26
N ARG A 136 -15.59 11.50 5.98
CA ARG A 136 -14.61 10.56 5.43
C ARG A 136 -13.32 11.25 5.00
N VAL A 137 -13.43 12.44 4.43
CA VAL A 137 -12.32 13.19 3.85
C VAL A 137 -12.08 14.45 4.65
N TYR A 138 -10.88 14.61 5.17
CA TYR A 138 -10.45 15.81 5.88
C TYR A 138 -9.75 16.74 4.90
N LYS A 139 -10.14 18.00 4.88
CA LYS A 139 -9.61 19.03 3.99
C LYS A 139 -9.01 20.15 4.80
N MET A 140 -7.74 20.43 4.56
CA MET A 140 -6.99 21.46 5.28
C MET A 140 -6.30 22.38 4.27
N LYS A 141 -6.36 23.69 4.46
CA LYS A 141 -5.56 24.61 3.62
C LYS A 141 -4.08 24.29 3.80
N LEU A 142 -3.30 24.38 2.72
CA LEU A 142 -1.87 24.07 2.75
C LEU A 142 -1.13 24.85 3.84
N TYR A 143 -1.39 26.16 3.99
CA TYR A 143 -0.77 26.96 5.04
C TYR A 143 -1.14 26.49 6.45
N SER A 144 -2.37 26.03 6.68
CA SER A 144 -2.78 25.46 7.97
C SER A 144 -2.10 24.12 8.21
N TYR A 145 -1.89 23.30 7.18
CA TYR A 145 -1.12 22.07 7.31
C TYR A 145 0.32 22.35 7.73
N ASP A 146 0.94 23.37 7.14
CA ASP A 146 2.30 23.78 7.46
C ASP A 146 2.45 24.22 8.93
N GLU A 147 1.41 24.84 9.53
CA GLU A 147 1.39 25.19 10.95
C GLU A 147 1.52 23.96 11.87
N TYR A 148 0.97 22.82 11.46
CA TYR A 148 1.03 21.55 12.21
C TYR A 148 2.16 20.63 11.76
N LEU A 149 2.97 21.01 10.77
CA LEU A 149 4.01 20.16 10.20
C LEU A 149 5.00 19.66 11.24
N SER A 150 5.37 20.49 12.21
CA SER A 150 6.27 20.10 13.32
C SER A 150 5.67 18.98 14.19
N GLN A 151 4.36 19.01 14.42
CA GLN A 151 3.66 17.96 15.18
C GLN A 151 3.59 16.67 14.38
N PHE A 152 3.34 16.76 13.07
CA PHE A 152 3.38 15.61 12.18
C PHE A 152 4.77 14.98 12.09
N GLN A 153 5.83 15.77 12.05
CA GLN A 153 7.22 15.27 12.00
C GLN A 153 7.65 14.49 13.25
N ASN A 154 6.96 14.68 14.38
CA ASN A 154 7.20 13.92 15.61
C ASN A 154 6.54 12.54 15.60
N ILE A 155 5.72 12.22 14.59
CA ILE A 155 5.09 10.91 14.44
C ILE A 155 6.13 9.90 13.97
N GLN A 156 6.08 8.69 14.54
CA GLN A 156 6.95 7.61 14.12
C GLN A 156 6.80 7.32 12.63
N ASP A 157 7.93 7.21 11.91
CA ASP A 157 7.96 6.91 10.48
C ASP A 157 7.18 7.90 9.59
N TYR A 158 6.95 9.14 10.07
CA TYR A 158 6.15 10.14 9.35
C TYR A 158 6.62 10.37 7.90
N GLY A 159 7.93 10.41 7.65
CA GLY A 159 8.46 10.57 6.29
C GLY A 159 7.99 9.48 5.33
N PHE A 160 7.93 8.22 5.79
CA PHE A 160 7.45 7.09 5.00
C PHE A 160 5.93 7.12 4.84
N ILE A 161 5.18 7.54 5.86
CA ILE A 161 3.73 7.70 5.79
C ILE A 161 3.36 8.80 4.81
N PHE A 162 4.01 9.95 4.90
CA PHE A 162 3.80 11.08 4.00
C PHE A 162 4.10 10.71 2.55
N HIS A 163 5.22 10.02 2.31
CA HIS A 163 5.56 9.50 0.99
C HIS A 163 4.51 8.49 0.51
N LEU A 164 4.13 7.51 1.33
CA LEU A 164 3.14 6.49 0.99
C LEU A 164 1.79 7.13 0.61
N PHE A 165 1.28 8.05 1.42
CA PHE A 165 -0.05 8.63 1.23
C PHE A 165 -0.10 9.68 0.12
N GLY A 166 0.95 10.50 -0.02
CA GLY A 166 0.95 11.65 -0.91
C GLY A 166 1.81 11.52 -2.19
N ARG A 167 2.74 10.56 -2.26
CA ARG A 167 3.74 10.49 -3.34
C ARG A 167 3.72 9.19 -4.15
N THR A 168 3.09 8.13 -3.66
CA THR A 168 3.01 6.84 -4.39
C THR A 168 1.77 6.71 -5.29
N ASN A 169 1.03 7.80 -5.50
CA ASN A 169 -0.30 7.81 -6.13
C ASN A 169 -1.31 6.86 -5.48
N SER A 170 -1.12 6.49 -4.20
CA SER A 170 -2.06 5.68 -3.42
C SER A 170 -3.43 6.35 -3.20
N SER A 171 -3.49 7.67 -3.45
CA SER A 171 -4.69 8.51 -3.35
C SER A 171 -5.27 8.57 -1.93
N TYR A 172 -4.44 8.39 -0.89
CA TYR A 172 -4.87 8.64 0.50
C TYR A 172 -4.74 10.11 0.88
N MET A 173 -3.78 10.81 0.27
CA MET A 173 -3.57 12.23 0.44
C MET A 173 -3.30 12.89 -0.91
N THR A 174 -3.99 13.99 -1.19
CA THR A 174 -3.86 14.73 -2.45
C THR A 174 -3.92 16.23 -2.20
N LEU A 175 -3.30 17.03 -3.07
CA LEU A 175 -3.49 18.48 -3.09
C LEU A 175 -4.54 18.80 -4.15
N ASN A 176 -5.65 19.43 -3.75
CA ASN A 176 -6.69 19.85 -4.69
C ASN A 176 -6.38 21.24 -5.29
N TRP A 177 -7.17 21.64 -6.30
CA TRP A 177 -7.02 22.92 -7.00
C TRP A 177 -7.22 24.17 -6.13
N ASN A 178 -7.79 24.02 -4.92
CA ASN A 178 -8.00 25.09 -3.96
C ASN A 178 -6.86 25.23 -2.94
N ASN A 179 -5.70 24.61 -3.22
CA ASN A 179 -4.57 24.48 -2.30
C ASN A 179 -4.98 23.88 -0.94
N GLU A 180 -5.88 22.90 -0.97
CA GLU A 180 -6.24 22.12 0.22
C GLU A 180 -5.64 20.72 0.10
N ILE A 181 -5.00 20.30 1.17
CA ILE A 181 -4.62 18.91 1.37
C ILE A 181 -5.90 18.16 1.74
N GLU A 182 -6.27 17.21 0.91
CA GLU A 182 -7.37 16.27 1.13
C GLU A 182 -6.79 14.95 1.63
N ILE A 183 -7.30 14.47 2.76
CA ILE A 183 -6.86 13.24 3.43
C ILE A 183 -8.08 12.34 3.56
N ASP A 184 -8.08 11.19 2.87
CA ASP A 184 -9.16 10.21 2.95
C ASP A 184 -8.98 9.32 4.18
N VAL A 185 -9.35 9.88 5.34
CA VAL A 185 -9.24 9.23 6.65
C VAL A 185 -10.08 7.95 6.70
N PHE A 186 -11.22 7.91 6.00
CA PHE A 186 -12.02 6.69 5.88
C PHE A 186 -11.25 5.57 5.19
N ARG A 187 -10.64 5.82 4.04
CA ARG A 187 -9.85 4.80 3.33
C ARG A 187 -8.63 4.35 4.13
N ILE A 188 -7.98 5.25 4.88
CA ILE A 188 -6.89 4.89 5.80
C ILE A 188 -7.40 3.96 6.90
N LYS A 189 -8.49 4.33 7.60
CA LYS A 189 -9.12 3.51 8.65
C LYS A 189 -9.57 2.14 8.10
N GLN A 190 -10.13 2.09 6.89
CA GLN A 190 -10.51 0.84 6.23
C GLN A 190 -9.30 -0.04 5.90
N ALA A 191 -8.20 0.53 5.43
CA ALA A 191 -6.97 -0.22 5.16
C ALA A 191 -6.39 -0.82 6.46
N LEU A 192 -6.43 -0.09 7.57
CA LEU A 192 -6.05 -0.59 8.90
C LEU A 192 -6.93 -1.76 9.36
N ILE A 193 -8.25 -1.67 9.19
CA ILE A 193 -9.18 -2.75 9.54
C ILE A 193 -8.88 -4.01 8.71
N ARG A 194 -8.61 -3.83 7.41
CA ARG A 194 -8.31 -4.93 6.48
C ARG A 194 -7.03 -5.68 6.79
N LEU A 195 -6.14 -5.15 7.64
CA LEU A 195 -4.95 -5.87 8.08
C LEU A 195 -5.30 -7.24 8.70
N ALA A 196 -6.46 -7.38 9.35
CA ALA A 196 -6.95 -8.65 9.89
C ALA A 196 -7.22 -9.74 8.83
N ASN A 197 -7.28 -9.36 7.54
CA ASN A 197 -7.49 -10.30 6.44
C ASN A 197 -6.20 -11.02 6.01
N PHE A 198 -5.04 -10.64 6.56
CA PHE A 198 -3.74 -11.13 6.12
C PHE A 198 -2.99 -11.81 7.27
N ASN A 199 -2.17 -12.79 6.93
CA ASN A 199 -1.15 -13.38 7.77
C ASN A 199 0.23 -12.82 7.35
N PHE A 200 0.68 -11.78 8.05
CA PHE A 200 1.93 -11.09 7.70
C PHE A 200 3.20 -11.83 8.13
N GLU A 201 3.11 -12.81 9.04
CA GLU A 201 4.29 -13.57 9.51
C GLU A 201 5.03 -14.22 8.33
N ASN A 202 4.28 -14.77 7.37
CA ASN A 202 4.82 -15.38 6.16
C ASN A 202 5.43 -14.37 5.17
N LEU A 203 5.06 -13.08 5.27
CA LEU A 203 5.49 -12.01 4.36
C LEU A 203 6.70 -11.24 4.90
N GLU A 204 6.85 -11.14 6.22
CA GLU A 204 7.96 -10.39 6.82
C GLU A 204 9.33 -11.03 6.51
N GLY A 205 9.43 -12.36 6.54
CA GLY A 205 10.68 -13.08 6.24
C GLY A 205 11.18 -12.92 4.80
N ILE A 206 10.27 -12.60 3.87
CA ILE A 206 10.56 -12.51 2.43
C ILE A 206 11.27 -11.21 2.05
N ILE A 207 11.04 -10.14 2.82
CA ILE A 207 11.48 -8.79 2.44
C ILE A 207 12.75 -8.35 3.19
N ILE A 208 13.02 -8.95 4.35
CA ILE A 208 14.03 -8.46 5.30
C ILE A 208 15.44 -9.03 5.04
N GLU A 209 15.58 -10.14 4.31
CA GLU A 209 16.91 -10.73 3.98
C GLU A 209 17.62 -10.05 2.80
#